data_AF-A0A954U329-F1
#
_entry.id   AF-A0A954U329-F1
#
_cell.length_a   1.000
_cell.length_b   1.000
_cell.length_c   1.000
_cell.angle_alpha   90.00
_cell.angle_beta   90.00
_cell.angle_gamma   90.00
#
_symmetry.space_group_name_H-M   'P 1'
#
loop_
_entity.id
_entity.type
_entity.pdbx_description
1 polymer ?
#
loop_
_entity_poly.entity_id
_entity_poly.type
_entity_poly.pdbx_seq_one_letter_code
_entity_poly.pdbx_strand_id
1 'polypeptide(L)'
;MTATTTEPKVQSKFSLFEVVILLVICGGGIGLLLPALASSRENARSNICRRNLRRLDLATIQYAEIYQRLPDAVTWPDELLTYLRTQSDGDRLPSKEAAVNFTFQFPRPPVFTCPSQLTHQQSKLADNAAHYELIVDRSKQKSWQETNWKFRDRELAPPPQQGNDWWRVGVELTGDAAAQQLGAAMGPHVDYSFNESNSHGETFQVGRAE
;
A
#
# COMPACT_ATOMS: atom_id res chain seq x y z
N MET A 1 79.26 15.45 -6.70
CA MET A 1 78.82 15.66 -5.31
C MET A 1 77.39 16.17 -5.36
N THR A 2 76.40 15.33 -5.10
CA THR A 2 74.97 15.70 -5.09
C THR A 2 74.37 15.17 -3.81
N ALA A 3 74.00 16.08 -2.90
CA ALA A 3 73.37 15.74 -1.63
C ALA A 3 71.88 15.45 -1.87
N THR A 4 71.43 14.24 -1.53
CA THR A 4 70.02 13.85 -1.52
C THR A 4 69.40 14.29 -0.20
N THR A 5 68.57 15.33 -0.24
CA THR A 5 67.78 15.80 0.91
C THR A 5 66.61 14.83 1.11
N THR A 6 66.66 14.01 2.16
CA THR A 6 65.54 13.14 2.55
C THR A 6 64.49 13.95 3.31
N GLU A 7 63.32 14.13 2.71
CA GLU A 7 62.15 14.75 3.34
C GLU A 7 61.65 13.92 4.53
N PRO A 8 61.40 14.52 5.71
CA PRO A 8 60.92 13.77 6.87
C PRO A 8 59.48 13.30 6.64
N LYS A 9 59.30 11.98 6.49
CA LYS A 9 57.98 11.34 6.43
C LYS A 9 57.32 11.39 7.81
N VAL A 10 56.43 12.35 8.02
CA VAL A 10 55.64 12.49 9.25
C VAL A 10 54.73 11.26 9.40
N GLN A 11 55.07 10.35 10.32
CA GLN A 11 54.20 9.24 10.69
C GLN A 11 53.20 9.73 11.74
N SER A 12 51.95 9.97 11.31
CA SER A 12 50.81 10.24 12.19
C SER A 12 50.57 9.04 13.12
N LYS A 13 50.91 9.18 14.40
CA LYS A 13 50.53 8.21 15.44
C LYS A 13 49.13 8.56 15.93
N PHE A 14 48.15 7.73 15.58
CA PHE A 14 46.77 7.85 16.05
C PHE A 14 46.72 7.63 17.57
N SER A 15 46.06 8.54 18.29
CA SER A 15 45.83 8.37 19.73
C SER A 15 44.65 7.44 19.97
N LEU A 16 44.75 6.53 20.94
CA LEU A 16 43.63 5.68 21.37
C LEU A 16 42.41 6.53 21.77
N PHE A 17 42.66 7.69 22.38
CA PHE A 17 41.60 8.61 22.77
C PHE A 17 40.86 9.20 21.56
N GLU A 18 41.57 9.47 20.48
CA GLU A 18 40.99 10.04 19.25
C GLU A 18 40.04 9.05 18.56
N VAL A 19 40.36 7.75 18.59
CA VAL A 19 39.45 6.71 18.10
C VAL A 19 38.25 6.55 19.04
N VAL A 20 38.45 6.61 20.36
CA VAL A 20 37.37 6.45 21.35
C VAL A 20 36.36 7.59 21.28
N ILE A 21 36.82 8.85 21.21
CA ILE A 21 35.90 10.00 21.12
C ILE A 21 35.09 9.98 19.82
N LEU A 22 35.72 9.54 18.71
CA LEU A 22 35.04 9.36 17.43
C LEU A 22 33.93 8.31 17.53
N LEU A 23 34.21 7.16 18.15
CA LEU A 23 33.21 6.12 18.35
C LEU A 23 32.07 6.58 19.26
N VAL A 24 32.35 7.38 20.29
CA VAL A 24 31.30 7.97 21.15
C VAL A 24 30.41 8.92 20.36
N ILE A 25 30.97 9.81 19.55
CA ILE A 25 30.21 10.78 18.74
C ILE A 25 29.40 10.05 17.65
N CYS A 26 30.02 9.13 16.89
CA CYS A 26 29.33 8.34 15.88
C CYS A 26 28.25 7.44 16.46
N GLY A 27 28.54 6.77 17.58
CA GLY A 27 27.58 5.92 18.29
C GLY A 27 26.37 6.70 18.81
N GLY A 28 26.61 7.87 19.41
CA GLY A 28 25.53 8.79 19.82
C GLY A 28 24.69 9.29 18.65
N GLY A 29 25.34 9.66 17.54
CA GLY A 29 24.64 10.08 16.32
C GLY A 29 23.76 8.96 15.72
N ILE A 30 24.30 7.74 15.60
CA ILE A 30 23.54 6.58 15.08
C ILE A 30 22.39 6.21 16.02
N GLY A 31 22.60 6.26 17.34
CA GLY A 31 21.59 5.95 18.34
C GLY A 31 20.34 6.83 18.23
N LEU A 32 20.51 8.11 17.88
CA LEU A 32 19.41 9.05 17.66
C LEU A 32 18.72 8.84 16.29
N LEU A 33 19.46 8.41 15.27
CA LEU A 33 18.94 8.26 13.90
C LEU A 33 18.09 7.00 13.70
N LEU A 34 18.44 5.89 14.34
CA LEU A 34 17.75 4.60 14.18
C LEU A 34 16.22 4.65 14.45
N PRO A 35 15.73 5.19 15.58
CA PRO A 35 14.29 5.25 15.83
C PRO A 35 13.57 6.20 14.84
N ALA A 36 14.21 7.31 14.46
CA ALA A 36 13.65 8.26 13.50
C ALA A 36 13.47 7.64 12.10
N LEU A 37 14.41 6.80 11.67
CA LEU A 37 14.34 6.06 10.40
C LEU A 37 13.14 5.11 10.33
N ALA A 38 12.76 4.47 11.45
CA ALA A 38 11.64 3.55 11.48
C ALA A 38 10.29 4.26 11.26
N SER A 39 10.05 5.37 11.97
CA SER A 39 8.84 6.18 11.79
C SER A 39 8.76 6.79 10.39
N SER A 40 9.88 7.30 9.86
CA SER A 40 9.93 7.84 8.49
C SER A 40 9.56 6.80 7.42
N ARG A 41 10.05 5.57 7.56
CA ARG A 41 9.71 4.47 6.64
C ARG A 41 8.24 4.11 6.69
N GLU A 42 7.64 4.09 7.87
CA GLU A 42 6.21 3.80 7.98
C GLU A 42 5.35 4.91 7.38
N ASN A 43 5.68 6.17 7.65
CA ASN A 43 5.01 7.29 7.01
C ASN A 43 5.11 7.22 5.47
N ALA A 44 6.26 6.81 4.94
CA ALA A 44 6.43 6.61 3.50
C ALA A 44 5.54 5.46 2.96
N ARG A 45 5.41 4.35 3.70
CA ARG A 45 4.53 3.24 3.33
C ARG A 45 3.06 3.62 3.35
N SER A 46 2.62 4.30 4.41
CA SER A 46 1.26 4.84 4.53
C SER A 46 0.95 5.84 3.41
N ASN A 47 1.88 6.73 3.07
CA ASN A 47 1.73 7.66 1.94
C ASN A 47 1.57 6.95 0.59
N ILE A 48 2.29 5.86 0.36
CA ILE A 48 2.11 5.04 -0.84
C ILE A 48 0.73 4.35 -0.83
N CYS A 49 0.28 3.84 0.33
CA CYS A 49 -1.06 3.26 0.48
C CYS A 49 -2.15 4.28 0.12
N ARG A 50 -2.07 5.50 0.67
CA ARG A 50 -2.99 6.61 0.34
C ARG A 50 -2.97 6.98 -1.14
N ARG A 51 -1.79 6.99 -1.77
CA ARG A 51 -1.69 7.21 -3.22
C ARG A 51 -2.37 6.10 -4.02
N ASN A 52 -2.27 4.84 -3.59
CA ASN A 52 -2.99 3.73 -4.24
C ASN A 52 -4.50 3.90 -4.11
N LEU A 53 -5.01 4.25 -2.91
CA LEU A 53 -6.43 4.56 -2.71
C LEU A 53 -6.92 5.66 -3.65
N ARG A 54 -6.15 6.76 -3.76
CA ARG A 54 -6.47 7.85 -4.70
C ARG A 54 -6.61 7.37 -6.15
N ARG A 55 -5.75 6.44 -6.57
CA ARG A 55 -5.80 5.85 -7.92
C ARG A 55 -7.03 4.97 -8.10
N LEU A 56 -7.42 4.20 -7.08
CA LEU A 56 -8.66 3.43 -7.08
C LEU A 56 -9.87 4.34 -7.20
N ASP A 57 -9.92 5.45 -6.45
CA ASP A 57 -11.03 6.42 -6.56
C ASP A 57 -11.17 6.96 -7.97
N LEU A 58 -10.05 7.42 -8.56
CA LEU A 58 -10.06 7.98 -9.90
C LEU A 58 -10.48 6.94 -10.94
N ALA A 59 -10.03 5.69 -10.78
CA ALA A 59 -10.47 4.59 -11.64
C ALA A 59 -11.97 4.31 -11.49
N THR A 60 -12.50 4.34 -10.27
CA THR A 60 -13.93 4.17 -10.00
C THR A 60 -14.77 5.29 -10.60
N ILE A 61 -14.32 6.55 -10.50
CA ILE A 61 -15.00 7.69 -11.11
C ILE A 61 -15.04 7.52 -12.63
N GLN A 62 -13.90 7.20 -13.26
CA GLN A 62 -13.84 6.98 -14.71
C GLN A 62 -14.74 5.82 -15.16
N TYR A 63 -14.75 4.72 -14.40
CA TYR A 63 -15.65 3.60 -14.63
C TYR A 63 -17.13 4.04 -14.53
N ALA A 64 -17.48 4.75 -13.46
CA ALA A 64 -18.85 5.16 -13.18
C ALA A 64 -19.37 6.21 -14.18
N GLU A 65 -18.51 7.10 -14.69
CA GLU A 65 -18.86 8.03 -15.76
C GLU A 65 -19.24 7.31 -17.06
N ILE A 66 -18.56 6.21 -17.39
CA ILE A 66 -18.80 5.47 -18.63
C ILE A 66 -19.99 4.51 -18.49
N TYR A 67 -20.04 3.74 -17.39
CA TYR A 67 -21.04 2.69 -17.20
C TYR A 67 -22.27 3.13 -16.40
N GLN A 68 -22.30 4.37 -15.91
CA GLN A 68 -23.38 4.96 -15.10
C GLN A 68 -23.74 4.13 -13.85
N ARG A 69 -22.78 3.35 -13.35
CA ARG A 69 -22.91 2.49 -12.17
C ARG A 69 -21.58 2.37 -11.46
N LEU A 70 -21.63 2.09 -10.15
CA LEU A 70 -20.44 1.68 -9.42
C LEU A 70 -20.02 0.26 -9.83
N PRO A 71 -18.72 -0.08 -9.75
CA PRO A 71 -18.24 -1.41 -10.04
C PRO A 71 -18.86 -2.45 -9.09
N ASP A 72 -18.89 -3.70 -9.50
CA ASP A 72 -19.54 -4.79 -8.78
C ASP A 72 -18.76 -5.21 -7.54
N ALA A 73 -19.50 -5.52 -6.47
CA ALA A 73 -18.96 -5.83 -5.14
C ALA A 73 -17.80 -6.84 -5.15
N VAL A 74 -17.96 -7.88 -5.97
CA VAL A 74 -17.02 -9.01 -6.05
C VAL A 74 -15.97 -8.76 -7.11
N THR A 75 -16.27 -8.12 -8.23
CA THR A 75 -15.35 -8.05 -9.39
C THR A 75 -14.76 -6.67 -9.63
N TRP A 76 -14.97 -5.72 -8.70
CA TRP A 76 -14.46 -4.36 -8.85
C TRP A 76 -12.97 -4.27 -9.20
N PRO A 77 -12.05 -5.08 -8.64
CA PRO A 77 -10.64 -4.94 -9.00
C PRO A 77 -10.41 -5.22 -10.49
N ASP A 78 -11.04 -6.24 -11.07
CA ASP A 78 -10.94 -6.58 -12.49
C ASP A 78 -11.56 -5.49 -13.39
N GLU A 79 -12.70 -4.94 -12.97
CA GLU A 79 -13.36 -3.86 -13.69
C GLU A 79 -12.52 -2.57 -13.71
N LEU A 80 -11.88 -2.24 -12.59
CA LEU A 80 -11.04 -1.05 -12.46
C LEU A 80 -9.65 -1.20 -13.09
N LEU A 81 -9.17 -2.43 -13.31
CA LEU A 81 -7.85 -2.67 -13.93
C LEU A 81 -7.64 -1.86 -15.19
N THR A 82 -8.62 -1.81 -16.07
CA THR A 82 -8.52 -1.12 -17.36
C THR A 82 -8.19 0.36 -17.17
N TYR A 83 -8.80 0.99 -16.17
CA TYR A 83 -8.59 2.40 -15.83
C TYR A 83 -7.30 2.62 -15.03
N LEU A 84 -6.91 1.64 -14.22
CA LEU A 84 -5.65 1.67 -13.46
C LEU A 84 -4.42 1.47 -14.36
N ARG A 85 -4.55 0.71 -15.45
CA ARG A 85 -3.50 0.48 -16.47
C ARG A 85 -3.05 1.79 -17.13
N THR A 86 -3.99 2.67 -17.43
CA THR A 86 -3.73 3.95 -18.11
C THR A 86 -2.83 4.88 -17.28
N GLN A 87 -2.71 4.65 -15.97
CA GLN A 87 -2.01 5.57 -15.07
C GLN A 87 -0.66 5.09 -14.51
N SER A 88 -0.25 3.81 -14.62
CA SER A 88 1.07 3.45 -14.04
C SER A 88 1.85 2.25 -14.56
N ASP A 89 1.32 1.37 -15.42
CA ASP A 89 2.07 0.16 -15.81
C ASP A 89 1.38 -0.52 -17.01
N GLY A 90 1.41 0.14 -18.16
CA GLY A 90 0.83 -0.41 -19.39
C GLY A 90 1.46 -1.71 -19.88
N ASP A 91 2.66 -2.05 -19.39
CA ASP A 91 3.54 -3.05 -20.02
C ASP A 91 3.61 -4.42 -19.30
N ARG A 92 2.97 -4.59 -18.13
CA ARG A 92 3.13 -5.83 -17.31
C ARG A 92 1.86 -6.66 -17.12
N LEU A 93 0.71 -6.24 -17.64
CA LEU A 93 -0.54 -6.99 -17.49
C LEU A 93 -1.07 -7.38 -18.87
N PRO A 94 -1.22 -8.68 -19.17
CA PRO A 94 -1.64 -9.11 -20.50
C PRO A 94 -3.14 -8.85 -20.74
N SER A 95 -3.57 -8.94 -22.01
CA SER A 95 -4.95 -8.67 -22.43
C SER A 95 -5.95 -9.64 -21.78
N LYS A 96 -7.24 -9.27 -21.77
CA LYS A 96 -8.33 -10.10 -21.22
C LYS A 96 -8.36 -11.52 -21.82
N GLU A 97 -7.93 -11.66 -23.08
CA GLU A 97 -7.86 -12.94 -23.81
C GLU A 97 -6.71 -13.83 -23.32
N ALA A 98 -5.59 -13.24 -22.89
CA ALA A 98 -4.48 -13.98 -22.28
C ALA A 98 -4.80 -14.47 -20.86
N ALA A 99 -5.80 -13.87 -20.20
CA ALA A 99 -6.27 -14.29 -18.88
C ALA A 99 -7.11 -15.58 -18.89
N VAL A 100 -7.52 -16.06 -20.08
CA VAL A 100 -8.39 -17.23 -20.23
C VAL A 100 -7.59 -18.54 -20.31
N ASN A 101 -6.26 -18.48 -20.53
CA ASN A 101 -5.38 -19.64 -20.41
C ASN A 101 -4.99 -19.86 -18.94
N PHE A 102 -5.64 -20.85 -18.31
CA PHE A 102 -5.57 -21.26 -16.89
C PHE A 102 -4.18 -21.59 -16.30
N THR A 103 -3.09 -21.34 -17.01
CA THR A 103 -1.71 -21.64 -16.56
C THR A 103 -0.89 -20.38 -16.26
N PHE A 104 -1.41 -19.19 -16.56
CA PHE A 104 -0.71 -17.93 -16.25
C PHE A 104 -1.08 -17.44 -14.84
N GLN A 105 -0.17 -17.69 -13.91
CA GLN A 105 -0.18 -17.06 -12.58
C GLN A 105 0.04 -15.55 -12.75
N PHE A 106 -1.04 -14.76 -12.69
CA PHE A 106 -0.92 -13.30 -12.79
C PHE A 106 -0.44 -12.71 -11.47
N PRO A 107 0.72 -12.02 -11.44
CA PRO A 107 1.14 -11.34 -10.23
C PRO A 107 0.13 -10.23 -9.89
N ARG A 108 -0.21 -10.11 -8.60
CA ARG A 108 -1.08 -9.04 -8.10
C ARG A 108 -0.49 -7.68 -8.50
N PRO A 109 -1.25 -6.80 -9.16
CA PRO A 109 -0.80 -5.45 -9.44
C PRO A 109 -0.36 -4.72 -8.16
N PRO A 110 0.76 -3.96 -8.17
CA PRO A 110 1.24 -3.24 -6.99
C PRO A 110 0.21 -2.28 -6.39
N VAL A 111 -0.71 -1.76 -7.20
CA VAL A 111 -1.80 -0.87 -6.75
C VAL A 111 -2.79 -1.55 -5.81
N PHE A 112 -2.89 -2.89 -5.83
CA PHE A 112 -3.74 -3.66 -4.90
C PHE A 112 -2.95 -4.21 -3.70
N THR A 113 -1.71 -3.76 -3.53
CA THR A 113 -0.85 -4.15 -2.39
C THR A 113 -0.63 -2.96 -1.46
N CYS A 114 -0.66 -3.20 -0.16
CA CYS A 114 -0.23 -2.22 0.82
C CYS A 114 1.24 -2.43 1.20
N PRO A 115 2.08 -1.38 1.12
CA PRO A 115 3.49 -1.46 1.48
C PRO A 115 3.74 -1.73 2.98
N SER A 116 2.77 -1.47 3.84
CA SER A 116 2.87 -1.75 5.29
C SER A 116 2.72 -3.26 5.59
N GLN A 117 2.15 -4.05 4.67
CA GLN A 117 2.03 -5.50 4.81
C GLN A 117 3.06 -6.27 3.96
N LEU A 118 4.32 -6.26 4.40
CA LEU A 118 5.42 -6.94 3.72
C LEU A 118 5.19 -8.45 3.54
N THR A 119 4.55 -9.11 4.51
CA THR A 119 4.26 -10.55 4.48
C THR A 119 3.37 -10.95 3.30
N HIS A 120 2.50 -10.05 2.85
CA HIS A 120 1.52 -10.31 1.79
C HIS A 120 1.89 -9.68 0.44
N GLN A 121 3.03 -8.99 0.33
CA GLN A 121 3.61 -8.60 -0.96
C GLN A 121 3.93 -9.83 -1.83
N GLN A 122 4.13 -11.00 -1.20
CA GLN A 122 4.39 -12.29 -1.84
C GLN A 122 3.17 -13.22 -1.81
N SER A 123 1.96 -12.68 -1.57
CA SER A 123 0.72 -13.46 -1.37
C SER A 123 0.69 -14.66 -2.31
N LYS A 124 0.77 -15.86 -1.70
CA LYS A 124 0.65 -17.14 -2.41
C LYS A 124 -0.70 -17.13 -3.12
N LEU A 125 -0.83 -17.96 -4.16
CA LEU A 125 -2.07 -18.22 -4.91
C LEU A 125 -3.32 -18.51 -4.06
N ALA A 126 -3.20 -18.70 -2.75
CA ALA A 126 -4.29 -18.95 -1.81
C ALA A 126 -4.75 -17.71 -1.00
N ASP A 127 -3.99 -16.60 -1.00
CA ASP A 127 -4.37 -15.36 -0.29
C ASP A 127 -5.21 -14.48 -1.24
N ASN A 128 -6.50 -14.82 -1.37
CA ASN A 128 -7.35 -14.52 -2.53
C ASN A 128 -8.10 -13.17 -2.54
N ALA A 129 -7.68 -12.15 -1.80
CA ALA A 129 -8.41 -10.88 -1.76
C ALA A 129 -7.52 -9.65 -1.96
N ALA A 130 -8.08 -8.62 -2.59
CA ALA A 130 -7.49 -7.29 -2.60
C ALA A 130 -7.28 -6.80 -1.16
N HIS A 131 -6.16 -6.11 -0.92
CA HIS A 131 -5.90 -5.48 0.37
C HIS A 131 -6.80 -4.26 0.63
N TYR A 132 -7.43 -3.76 -0.42
CA TYR A 132 -8.42 -2.69 -0.32
C TYR A 132 -9.82 -3.28 -0.35
N GLU A 133 -10.74 -2.68 0.37
CA GLU A 133 -12.16 -2.96 0.33
C GLU A 133 -12.91 -1.72 -0.14
N LEU A 134 -13.96 -1.96 -0.91
CA LEU A 134 -14.88 -0.94 -1.36
C LEU A 134 -16.04 -0.90 -0.35
N ILE A 135 -16.39 0.26 0.17
CA ILE A 135 -17.49 0.40 1.10
C ILE A 135 -18.56 1.20 0.39
N VAL A 136 -19.70 0.57 0.14
CA VAL A 136 -20.83 1.18 -0.56
C VAL A 136 -22.11 0.87 0.21
N ASP A 137 -22.92 1.90 0.44
CA ASP A 137 -24.28 1.71 0.90
C ASP A 137 -25.23 1.55 -0.31
N ARG A 138 -25.35 0.31 -0.81
CA ARG A 138 -26.27 -0.01 -1.92
C ARG A 138 -27.76 -0.05 -1.49
N SER A 139 -28.07 0.06 -0.20
CA SER A 139 -29.46 -0.01 0.29
C SER A 139 -30.31 1.17 -0.19
N LYS A 140 -29.67 2.31 -0.42
CA LYS A 140 -30.28 3.51 -0.97
C LYS A 140 -30.09 3.46 -2.48
N GLN A 141 -31.06 2.90 -3.22
CA GLN A 141 -31.07 2.83 -4.69
C GLN A 141 -30.99 4.23 -5.31
N LYS A 142 -29.79 4.79 -5.37
CA LYS A 142 -29.48 6.11 -5.88
C LYS A 142 -28.51 5.99 -7.06
N SER A 143 -28.41 7.07 -7.84
CA SER A 143 -27.37 7.20 -8.84
C SER A 143 -25.99 7.11 -8.19
N TRP A 144 -24.98 6.66 -8.94
CA TRP A 144 -23.60 6.52 -8.44
C TRP A 144 -23.00 7.84 -7.90
N GLN A 145 -23.54 8.99 -8.34
CA GLN A 145 -23.16 10.33 -7.91
C GLN A 145 -23.66 10.67 -6.51
N GLU A 146 -24.83 10.14 -6.13
CA GLU A 146 -25.42 10.35 -4.81
C GLU A 146 -25.08 9.24 -3.82
N THR A 147 -24.56 8.11 -4.31
CA THR A 147 -24.09 7.02 -3.45
C THR A 147 -22.78 7.42 -2.79
N ASN A 148 -22.75 7.41 -1.46
CA ASN A 148 -21.49 7.55 -0.74
C ASN A 148 -20.74 6.21 -0.83
N TRP A 149 -19.61 6.23 -1.53
CA TRP A 149 -18.68 5.12 -1.63
C TRP A 149 -17.30 5.58 -1.20
N LYS A 150 -16.55 4.65 -0.62
CA LYS A 150 -15.19 4.90 -0.14
C LYS A 150 -14.34 3.65 -0.28
N PHE A 151 -13.05 3.80 -0.51
CA PHE A 151 -12.12 2.68 -0.33
C PHE A 151 -11.49 2.74 1.04
N ARG A 152 -11.18 1.57 1.58
CA ARG A 152 -10.44 1.42 2.81
C ARG A 152 -9.41 0.33 2.66
N ASP A 153 -8.27 0.47 3.31
CA ASP A 153 -7.35 -0.65 3.45
C ASP A 153 -7.80 -1.60 4.57
N ARG A 154 -7.37 -2.86 4.55
CA ARG A 154 -7.78 -3.82 5.58
C ARG A 154 -6.66 -4.72 5.99
N GLU A 155 -6.73 -5.21 7.22
CA GLU A 155 -5.90 -6.36 7.58
C GLU A 155 -6.30 -7.55 6.67
N LEU A 156 -5.31 -8.28 6.15
CA LEU A 156 -5.56 -9.43 5.27
C LEU A 156 -6.08 -10.59 6.14
N ALA A 157 -7.36 -10.51 6.53
CA ALA A 157 -8.09 -11.61 7.13
C ALA A 157 -8.14 -12.81 6.16
N PRO A 158 -8.24 -14.06 6.66
CA PRO A 158 -8.29 -15.24 5.78
C PRO A 158 -9.35 -15.04 4.68
N PRO A 159 -9.07 -15.51 3.46
CA PRO A 159 -9.92 -15.23 2.31
C PRO A 159 -11.36 -15.66 2.58
N PRO A 160 -12.38 -14.95 2.03
CA PRO A 160 -13.74 -15.46 2.05
C PRO A 160 -13.76 -16.87 1.45
N GLN A 161 -14.43 -17.82 2.14
CA GLN A 161 -14.35 -19.27 1.85
C GLN A 161 -15.03 -19.72 0.55
N GLN A 162 -15.24 -18.84 -0.44
CA GLN A 162 -15.84 -19.23 -1.73
C GLN A 162 -14.95 -18.88 -2.92
N GLY A 163 -14.28 -19.93 -3.41
CA GLY A 163 -14.13 -20.30 -4.82
C GLY A 163 -13.64 -19.27 -5.85
N ASN A 164 -12.46 -19.57 -6.40
CA ASN A 164 -11.82 -19.04 -7.62
C ASN A 164 -11.05 -17.72 -7.49
N ASP A 165 -9.76 -17.89 -7.23
CA ASP A 165 -8.61 -17.25 -7.88
C ASP A 165 -8.61 -15.73 -8.16
N TRP A 166 -7.61 -15.12 -7.52
CA TRP A 166 -6.93 -13.86 -7.81
C TRP A 166 -7.53 -12.61 -7.15
N TRP A 167 -6.65 -11.65 -6.83
CA TRP A 167 -6.90 -10.25 -6.41
C TRP A 167 -8.02 -9.50 -7.15
N ARG A 168 -8.61 -10.12 -8.19
CA ARG A 168 -9.83 -9.76 -8.89
C ARG A 168 -11.08 -9.83 -8.03
N VAL A 169 -11.02 -10.50 -6.88
CA VAL A 169 -12.12 -10.49 -5.91
C VAL A 169 -11.95 -9.31 -4.95
N GLY A 170 -12.82 -8.34 -5.15
CA GLY A 170 -13.06 -7.24 -4.25
C GLY A 170 -13.89 -7.67 -3.04
N VAL A 171 -13.62 -7.07 -1.89
CA VAL A 171 -14.57 -7.13 -0.77
C VAL A 171 -15.35 -5.84 -0.77
N GLU A 172 -16.68 -5.97 -0.75
CA GLU A 172 -17.57 -4.86 -0.50
C GLU A 172 -18.25 -5.01 0.85
N LEU A 173 -18.23 -3.94 1.64
CA LEU A 173 -18.96 -3.84 2.90
C LEU A 173 -20.04 -2.78 2.80
N THR A 174 -21.18 -3.04 3.44
CA THR A 174 -22.17 -1.99 3.70
C THR A 174 -21.61 -0.99 4.71
N GLY A 175 -22.12 0.25 4.70
CA GLY A 175 -21.64 1.29 5.63
C GLY A 175 -21.67 0.87 7.11
N ASP A 176 -22.72 0.16 7.52
CA ASP A 176 -22.87 -0.33 8.90
C ASP A 176 -21.91 -1.47 9.23
N ALA A 177 -21.71 -2.42 8.31
CA ALA A 177 -20.72 -3.49 8.47
C ALA A 177 -19.29 -2.94 8.52
N ALA A 178 -19.01 -1.93 7.69
CA ALA A 178 -17.73 -1.24 7.69
C ALA A 178 -17.48 -0.46 8.99
N ALA A 179 -18.51 0.16 9.57
CA ALA A 179 -18.43 0.84 10.86
C ALA A 179 -18.19 -0.14 12.01
N GLN A 180 -18.87 -1.30 12.00
CA GLN A 180 -18.64 -2.36 12.99
C GLN A 180 -17.20 -2.91 12.92
N GLN A 181 -16.63 -3.03 11.71
CA GLN A 181 -15.24 -3.45 11.53
C GLN A 181 -14.23 -2.45 12.13
N LEU A 182 -14.51 -1.13 12.09
CA LEU A 182 -13.62 -0.11 12.68
C LEU A 182 -13.49 -0.22 14.20
N GLY A 183 -14.49 -0.75 14.90
CA GLY A 183 -14.45 -0.95 16.35
C GLY A 183 -13.79 -2.28 16.77
N ALA A 184 -13.82 -3.29 15.89
CA ALA A 184 -13.41 -4.66 16.22
C ALA A 184 -12.02 -5.06 15.67
N ALA A 185 -11.59 -4.50 14.53
CA ALA A 185 -10.37 -4.91 13.84
C ALA A 185 -9.19 -3.94 14.08
N MET A 186 -7.98 -4.49 14.15
CA MET A 186 -6.74 -3.71 14.14
C MET A 186 -6.38 -3.37 12.70
N GLY A 187 -6.03 -2.12 12.43
CA GLY A 187 -5.62 -1.71 11.09
C GLY A 187 -4.22 -2.20 10.70
N PRO A 188 -3.89 -2.18 9.40
CA PRO A 188 -2.66 -2.78 8.87
C PRO A 188 -1.38 -1.94 9.11
N HIS A 189 -1.50 -0.75 9.68
CA HIS A 189 -0.40 0.17 9.97
C HIS A 189 0.13 0.00 11.40
N VAL A 190 1.31 0.54 11.68
CA VAL A 190 2.00 0.39 12.99
C VAL A 190 1.18 0.93 14.17
N ASP A 191 0.32 1.91 13.93
CA ASP A 191 -0.58 2.51 14.91
C ASP A 191 -1.99 1.86 14.92
N TYR A 192 -2.16 0.75 14.19
CA TYR A 192 -3.43 0.05 14.00
C TYR A 192 -4.54 0.91 13.37
N SER A 193 -4.15 1.98 12.67
CA SER A 193 -5.07 2.81 11.90
C SER A 193 -5.40 2.18 10.54
N PHE A 194 -6.41 2.73 9.87
CA PHE A 194 -6.78 2.43 8.49
C PHE A 194 -6.55 3.67 7.63
N ASN A 195 -6.18 3.49 6.35
CA ASN A 195 -6.30 4.55 5.37
C ASN A 195 -7.62 4.40 4.61
N GLU A 196 -8.35 5.50 4.52
CA GLU A 196 -9.60 5.62 3.77
C GLU A 196 -9.44 6.65 2.65
N SER A 197 -10.23 6.47 1.60
CA SER A 197 -10.47 7.49 0.60
C SER A 197 -11.96 7.65 0.32
N ASN A 198 -12.40 8.87 0.01
CA ASN A 198 -13.80 9.15 -0.26
C ASN A 198 -14.07 9.32 -1.77
N SER A 199 -15.34 9.35 -2.15
CA SER A 199 -15.80 9.58 -3.52
C SER A 199 -15.35 10.93 -4.12
N HIS A 200 -14.87 11.87 -3.29
CA HIS A 200 -14.33 13.16 -3.73
C HIS A 200 -12.81 13.10 -3.97
N GLY A 201 -12.18 11.96 -3.65
CA GLY A 201 -10.76 11.76 -3.86
C GLY A 201 -9.87 12.27 -2.74
N GLU A 202 -10.42 12.59 -1.59
CA GLU A 202 -9.64 12.90 -0.41
C GLU A 202 -9.20 11.58 0.22
N THR A 203 -7.95 11.53 0.68
CA THR A 203 -7.41 10.36 1.40
C THR A 203 -7.07 10.80 2.80
N PHE A 204 -7.44 10.01 3.79
CA PHE A 204 -7.21 10.32 5.20
C PHE A 204 -6.94 9.04 5.98
N GLN A 205 -6.29 9.20 7.13
CA GLN A 205 -5.99 8.11 8.03
C GLN A 205 -7.05 8.14 9.14
N VAL A 206 -7.72 7.01 9.34
CA VAL A 206 -8.77 6.83 10.34
C VAL A 206 -8.17 6.01 11.48
N GLY A 207 -8.07 6.63 12.65
CA GLY A 207 -7.70 5.93 13.88
C GLY A 207 -8.78 4.93 14.29
N ARG A 208 -8.45 4.07 15.25
CA ARG A 208 -9.43 3.17 15.88
C ARG A 208 -10.62 4.01 16.38
N ALA A 209 -11.85 3.59 16.08
CA ALA A 209 -13.01 4.12 16.77
C ALA A 209 -12.90 3.69 18.24
N GLU A 210 -12.63 4.64 19.15
CA GLU A 210 -12.64 4.42 20.60
C GLU A 210 -14.03 3.99 21.10
#